data_AF-A0A368BK42-F1
#
_entry.id   AF-A0A368BK42-F1
#
_cell.length_a   1.000
_cell.length_b   1.000
_cell.length_c   1.000
_cell.angle_alpha   90.00
_cell.angle_beta   90.00
_cell.angle_gamma   90.00
#
_symmetry.space_group_name_H-M   'P 1'
#
loop_
_entity.id
_entity.type
_entity.pdbx_description
1 polymer ?
#
loop_
_entity_poly.entity_id
_entity_poly.type
_entity_poly.pdbx_seq_one_letter_code
_entity_poly.pdbx_strand_id
1 'polypeptide(L)'
;MDRKLVINLCVLIALICVGGLVMIGMGPLKQAVPTEEEMELARVEDRIVVNELTGEEAIADWKPKGASMGAKILVGIVVILGISAYAAVVFGVFVLPNIVHRFTHMFYGSAEEVEEDPMHDARAFYAQGEYDGAIAAYRAVAIAQPENRLPWVEIAKIQQDNLGDPDASIETLRTAMESRDWAVNDKAFFMFRLSELFQEVKDDTPQTVSILQQVVELFPETRHSANATHRLRELGAI
;
A
#
# COMPACT_ATOMS: atom_id res chain seq x y z
N MET A 1 13.84 -10.53 0.74
CA MET A 1 14.73 -9.76 -0.17
C MET A 1 14.47 -10.27 -1.58
N ASP A 2 14.14 -9.39 -2.53
CA ASP A 2 13.80 -9.79 -3.90
C ASP A 2 15.00 -10.49 -4.57
N ARG A 3 14.78 -11.72 -5.08
CA ARG A 3 15.80 -12.51 -5.78
C ARG A 3 16.44 -11.73 -6.92
N LYS A 4 15.69 -10.86 -7.60
CA LYS A 4 16.19 -10.01 -8.68
C LYS A 4 17.14 -8.92 -8.16
N LEU A 5 16.87 -8.34 -6.99
CA LEU A 5 17.76 -7.37 -6.35
C LEU A 5 19.10 -8.03 -5.97
N VAL A 6 19.07 -9.24 -5.40
CA VAL A 6 20.30 -9.97 -5.03
C VAL A 6 21.18 -10.23 -6.25
N ILE A 7 20.59 -10.69 -7.36
CA ILE A 7 21.33 -10.94 -8.60
C ILE A 7 21.97 -9.65 -9.13
N ASN A 8 21.23 -8.56 -9.22
CA ASN A 8 21.76 -7.29 -9.75
C ASN A 8 22.82 -6.67 -8.82
N LEU A 9 22.72 -6.87 -7.51
CA LEU A 9 23.76 -6.47 -6.56
C LEU A 9 25.06 -7.27 -6.77
N CYS A 10 24.97 -8.58 -6.98
CA CYS A 10 26.12 -9.40 -7.33
C CYS A 10 26.77 -8.96 -8.66
N VAL A 11 25.97 -8.61 -9.67
CA VAL A 11 26.47 -8.07 -10.94
C VAL A 11 27.20 -6.73 -10.70
N LEU A 12 26.64 -5.83 -9.89
CA LEU A 12 27.30 -4.55 -9.57
C LEU A 12 28.65 -4.76 -8.87
N ILE A 13 28.73 -5.68 -7.90
CA ILE A 13 29.98 -6.02 -7.23
C ILE A 13 31.00 -6.59 -8.23
N ALA A 14 30.56 -7.48 -9.13
CA ALA A 14 31.43 -8.03 -10.16
C ALA A 14 31.98 -6.94 -11.09
N LEU A 15 31.17 -5.96 -11.50
CA LEU A 15 31.60 -4.83 -12.32
C LEU A 15 32.64 -3.95 -11.60
N ILE A 16 32.49 -3.74 -10.29
CA ILE A 16 33.48 -3.02 -9.48
C ILE A 16 34.81 -3.78 -9.45
N CYS A 17 34.76 -5.10 -9.20
CA CYS A 17 35.96 -5.94 -9.20
C CYS A 17 36.66 -5.94 -10.57
N VAL A 18 35.90 -6.10 -11.66
CA VAL A 18 36.44 -6.07 -13.02
C VAL A 18 37.04 -4.70 -13.34
N GLY A 19 36.36 -3.61 -12.98
CA GLY A 19 36.89 -2.26 -13.15
C GLY A 19 38.20 -2.05 -12.40
N GLY A 20 38.30 -2.53 -11.16
CA GLY A 20 39.54 -2.52 -10.38
C GLY A 20 40.66 -3.32 -11.05
N LEU A 21 40.37 -4.52 -11.54
CA LEU A 21 41.33 -5.35 -12.27
C LEU A 21 41.81 -4.68 -13.56
N VAL A 22 40.92 -4.01 -14.30
CA VAL A 22 41.31 -3.23 -15.49
C VAL A 22 42.31 -2.14 -15.11
N MET A 23 42.06 -1.40 -14.02
CA MET A 23 42.97 -0.34 -13.56
C MET A 23 44.32 -0.88 -13.11
N ILE A 24 44.36 -2.01 -12.42
CA ILE A 24 45.61 -2.69 -12.00
C ILE A 24 46.36 -3.22 -13.23
N GLY A 25 45.63 -3.79 -14.20
CA GLY A 25 46.19 -4.37 -15.42
C GLY A 25 46.83 -3.36 -16.38
N MET A 26 46.57 -2.05 -16.22
CA MET A 26 47.22 -1.00 -17.01
C MET A 26 48.72 -0.80 -16.69
N GLY A 27 49.27 -1.54 -15.71
CA GLY A 27 50.68 -1.52 -15.36
C GLY A 27 51.13 -0.18 -14.75
N PRO A 28 52.44 0.07 -14.60
CA PRO A 28 52.96 1.32 -14.02
C PRO A 28 52.77 2.53 -14.95
N LEU A 29 53.00 3.73 -14.42
CA LEU A 29 53.04 4.93 -15.26
C LEU A 29 54.20 4.83 -16.23
N LYS A 30 54.03 5.43 -17.41
CA LYS A 30 55.06 5.50 -18.44
C LYS A 30 56.36 6.03 -17.83
N GLN A 31 57.44 5.26 -17.95
CA GLN A 31 58.75 5.60 -17.41
C GLN A 31 59.27 6.91 -18.01
N ALA A 32 59.87 7.76 -17.17
CA ALA A 32 60.56 8.97 -17.61
C ALA A 32 62.04 8.71 -17.94
N VAL A 33 62.65 7.76 -17.23
CA VAL A 33 64.03 7.28 -17.41
C VAL A 33 64.07 5.75 -17.26
N PRO A 34 65.07 5.06 -17.85
CA PRO A 34 65.23 3.62 -17.69
C PRO A 34 65.39 3.20 -16.23
N THR A 35 64.97 2.00 -15.87
CA THR A 35 65.26 1.45 -14.53
C THR A 35 66.72 1.01 -14.42
N GLU A 36 67.25 0.91 -13.19
CA GLU A 36 68.63 0.46 -12.96
C GLU A 36 68.89 -0.92 -13.59
N GLU A 37 67.92 -1.84 -13.47
CA GLU A 37 67.98 -3.15 -14.12
C GLU A 37 68.05 -3.05 -15.66
N GLU A 38 67.35 -2.08 -16.26
CA GLU A 38 67.40 -1.85 -17.71
C GLU A 38 68.75 -1.24 -18.13
N MET A 39 69.34 -0.38 -17.30
CA MET A 39 70.67 0.19 -17.49
C MET A 39 71.77 -0.87 -17.37
N GLU A 40 71.70 -1.74 -16.36
CA GLU A 40 72.64 -2.85 -16.18
C GLU A 40 72.60 -3.82 -17.35
N LEU A 41 71.39 -4.18 -17.81
CA LEU A 41 71.21 -5.03 -18.97
C LEU A 41 71.78 -4.36 -20.23
N ALA A 42 71.49 -3.07 -20.45
CA ALA A 42 72.03 -2.34 -21.59
C ALA A 42 73.56 -2.19 -21.55
N ARG A 43 74.17 -2.13 -20.36
CA ARG A 43 75.63 -2.14 -20.18
C ARG A 43 76.24 -3.49 -20.54
N VAL A 44 75.57 -4.60 -20.21
CA VAL A 44 75.97 -5.95 -20.62
C VAL A 44 75.80 -6.17 -22.13
N GLU A 45 74.76 -5.58 -22.72
CA GLU A 45 74.45 -5.66 -24.16
C GLU A 45 75.23 -4.66 -25.03
N ASP A 46 76.12 -3.85 -24.45
CA ASP A 46 76.87 -2.77 -25.12
C ASP A 46 75.99 -1.76 -25.89
N ARG A 47 74.88 -1.36 -25.24
CA ARG A 47 73.86 -0.44 -25.80
C ARG A 47 73.84 0.93 -25.13
N ILE A 48 74.86 1.26 -24.33
CA ILE A 48 74.96 2.55 -23.64
C ILE A 48 75.60 3.59 -24.54
N VAL A 49 74.95 4.75 -24.65
CA VAL A 49 75.45 5.95 -25.34
C VAL A 49 75.71 7.02 -24.29
N VAL A 50 76.93 7.55 -24.25
CA VAL A 50 77.32 8.60 -23.30
C VAL A 50 77.23 9.95 -24.00
N ASN A 51 76.55 10.90 -23.39
CA ASN A 51 76.51 12.27 -23.89
C ASN A 51 77.85 12.97 -23.59
N GLU A 52 78.60 13.34 -24.63
CA GLU A 52 79.93 13.97 -24.49
C GLU A 52 79.91 15.32 -23.75
N LEU A 53 78.76 16.01 -23.73
CA LEU A 53 78.63 17.33 -23.11
C LEU A 53 78.18 17.27 -21.64
N THR A 54 77.37 16.28 -21.26
CA THR A 54 76.79 16.17 -19.92
C THR A 54 77.33 14.99 -19.11
N GLY A 55 78.00 14.03 -19.76
CA GLY A 55 78.50 12.80 -19.15
C GLY A 55 77.41 11.79 -18.79
N GLU A 56 76.15 12.03 -19.16
CA GLU A 56 75.02 11.16 -18.83
C GLU A 56 74.97 9.91 -19.73
N GLU A 57 74.76 8.74 -19.12
CA GLU A 57 74.54 7.46 -19.81
C GLU A 57 73.07 7.32 -20.25
N ALA A 58 72.83 6.95 -21.50
CA ALA A 58 71.50 6.67 -22.06
C ALA A 58 71.49 5.35 -22.84
N ILE A 59 70.33 4.69 -22.97
CA ILE A 59 70.19 3.43 -23.71
C ILE A 59 69.80 3.70 -25.17
N ALA A 60 70.53 3.11 -26.12
CA ALA A 60 70.23 3.18 -27.55
C ALA A 60 68.84 2.57 -27.87
N ASP A 61 68.03 3.32 -28.63
CA ASP A 61 66.65 2.98 -29.03
C ASP A 61 65.71 2.65 -27.85
N TRP A 62 65.92 3.28 -26.70
CA TRP A 62 65.09 3.03 -25.52
C TRP A 62 63.63 3.42 -25.76
N LYS A 63 62.73 2.46 -25.51
CA LYS A 63 61.29 2.65 -25.56
C LYS A 63 60.73 2.55 -24.15
N PRO A 64 60.24 3.66 -23.55
CA PRO A 64 59.66 3.63 -22.22
C PRO A 64 58.43 2.72 -22.18
N LYS A 65 58.39 1.85 -21.17
CA LYS A 65 57.25 0.97 -20.91
C LYS A 65 56.23 1.68 -20.00
N GLY A 66 54.98 1.20 -20.02
CA GLY A 66 53.90 1.69 -19.15
C GLY A 66 52.89 2.61 -19.86
N ALA A 67 51.74 2.81 -19.21
CA ALA A 67 50.66 3.63 -19.76
C ALA A 67 50.83 5.11 -19.39
N SER A 68 50.42 6.00 -20.30
CA SER A 68 50.44 7.44 -20.03
C SER A 68 49.46 7.80 -18.92
N MET A 69 49.78 8.85 -18.16
CA MET A 69 48.90 9.35 -17.10
C MET A 69 47.51 9.69 -17.65
N GLY A 70 47.45 10.35 -18.82
CA GLY A 70 46.20 10.71 -19.49
C GLY A 70 45.36 9.49 -19.88
N ALA A 71 45.97 8.43 -20.38
CA ALA A 71 45.25 7.20 -20.73
C ALA A 71 44.65 6.52 -19.49
N LYS A 72 45.40 6.45 -18.39
CA LYS A 72 44.90 5.89 -17.13
C LYS A 72 43.74 6.69 -16.55
N ILE A 73 43.85 8.01 -16.56
CA ILE A 73 42.78 8.90 -16.10
C ILE A 73 41.53 8.70 -16.95
N LEU A 74 41.65 8.70 -18.28
CA LEU A 74 40.53 8.55 -19.19
C LEU A 74 39.81 7.21 -18.99
N VAL A 75 40.55 6.10 -18.94
CA VAL A 75 39.98 4.76 -18.69
C VAL A 75 39.30 4.71 -17.33
N GLY A 76 39.94 5.27 -16.29
CA GLY A 76 39.35 5.35 -14.96
C GLY A 76 38.01 6.09 -14.94
N ILE A 77 37.91 7.24 -15.62
CA ILE A 77 36.66 8.00 -15.74
C ILE A 77 35.59 7.16 -16.43
N VAL A 78 35.89 6.51 -17.56
CA VAL A 78 34.92 5.69 -18.30
C VAL A 78 34.41 4.51 -17.46
N VAL A 79 35.31 3.82 -16.75
CA VAL A 79 34.95 2.71 -15.85
C VAL A 79 34.05 3.19 -14.72
N ILE A 80 34.39 4.31 -14.08
CA ILE A 80 33.60 4.88 -12.98
C ILE A 80 32.22 5.32 -13.48
N LEU A 81 32.13 5.98 -14.63
CA LEU A 81 30.85 6.40 -15.23
C LEU A 81 29.96 5.21 -15.58
N GLY A 82 30.53 4.13 -16.12
CA GLY A 82 29.78 2.92 -16.43
C GLY A 82 29.21 2.25 -15.17
N ILE A 83 30.05 2.11 -14.14
CA ILE A 83 29.63 1.52 -12.85
C ILE A 83 28.59 2.40 -12.17
N SER A 84 28.77 3.73 -12.15
CA SER A 84 27.84 4.65 -11.50
C SER A 84 26.49 4.71 -12.22
N ALA A 85 26.48 4.69 -13.55
CA ALA A 85 25.25 4.61 -14.34
C ALA A 85 24.46 3.33 -14.02
N TYR A 86 25.14 2.17 -13.97
CA TYR A 86 24.48 0.92 -13.61
C TYR A 86 24.00 0.91 -12.16
N ALA A 87 24.79 1.44 -11.22
CA ALA A 87 24.40 1.59 -9.82
C ALA A 87 23.15 2.47 -9.67
N ALA A 88 23.03 3.56 -10.45
CA ALA A 88 21.86 4.41 -10.45
C ALA A 88 20.59 3.67 -10.92
N VAL A 89 20.70 2.82 -11.94
CA VAL A 89 19.59 1.96 -12.40
C VAL A 89 19.20 0.97 -11.30
N VAL A 90 20.17 0.29 -10.69
CA VAL A 90 19.90 -0.67 -9.61
C VAL A 90 19.22 0.02 -8.43
N PHE A 91 19.71 1.22 -8.06
CA PHE A 91 19.11 2.02 -7.01
C PHE A 91 17.69 2.44 -7.37
N GLY A 92 17.46 3.06 -8.53
CA GLY A 92 16.16 3.57 -8.94
C GLY A 92 15.09 2.48 -9.13
N VAL A 93 15.48 1.31 -9.64
CA VAL A 93 14.53 0.21 -9.94
C VAL A 93 14.27 -0.69 -8.74
N PHE A 94 15.27 -0.94 -7.88
CA PHE A 94 15.13 -1.96 -6.83
C PHE A 94 15.23 -1.42 -5.40
N VAL A 95 15.96 -0.33 -5.17
CA VAL A 95 16.15 0.23 -3.82
C VAL A 95 15.14 1.33 -3.54
N LEU A 96 15.00 2.28 -4.48
CA LEU A 96 14.12 3.43 -4.36
C LEU A 96 12.65 3.02 -4.13
N PRO A 97 12.06 2.03 -4.83
CA PRO A 97 10.68 1.64 -4.56
C PRO A 97 10.48 1.08 -3.16
N ASN A 98 11.46 0.35 -2.61
CA ASN A 98 11.39 -0.19 -1.25
C ASN A 98 11.48 0.92 -0.19
N ILE A 99 12.34 1.92 -0.45
CA ILE A 99 12.46 3.13 0.39
C ILE A 99 11.17 3.94 0.33
N VAL A 100 10.68 4.23 -0.88
CA VAL A 100 9.42 4.94 -1.10
C VAL A 100 8.28 4.22 -0.42
N HIS A 101 8.13 2.90 -0.59
CA HIS A 101 7.07 2.13 0.05
C HIS A 101 7.12 2.22 1.59
N ARG A 102 8.32 2.17 2.19
CA ARG A 102 8.50 2.33 3.64
C ARG A 102 8.17 3.74 4.12
N PHE A 103 8.57 4.76 3.37
CA PHE A 103 8.23 6.15 3.69
C PHE A 103 6.76 6.44 3.47
N THR A 104 6.14 5.91 2.42
CA THR A 104 4.70 6.05 2.18
C THR A 104 3.91 5.37 3.28
N HIS A 105 4.29 4.19 3.76
CA HIS A 105 3.61 3.58 4.92
C HIS A 105 3.80 4.37 6.21
N MET A 106 4.95 5.02 6.39
CA MET A 106 5.22 5.83 7.57
C MET A 106 4.47 7.17 7.58
N PHE A 107 4.22 7.77 6.41
CA PHE A 107 3.57 9.08 6.27
C PHE A 107 2.10 9.01 5.83
N TYR A 108 1.73 8.06 4.97
CA TYR A 108 0.36 7.82 4.50
C TYR A 108 -0.34 6.70 5.26
N GLY A 109 0.38 5.73 5.84
CA GLY A 109 -0.21 4.68 6.69
C GLY A 109 -0.77 5.19 8.02
N SER A 110 -0.65 6.50 8.31
CA SER A 110 -1.31 7.18 9.42
C SER A 110 -2.32 8.24 8.97
N ALA A 111 -2.59 8.38 7.68
CA ALA A 111 -3.48 9.43 7.13
C ALA A 111 -4.62 8.87 6.27
N GLU A 112 -4.61 7.57 5.98
CA GLU A 112 -5.80 6.82 5.64
C GLU A 112 -5.97 5.79 6.76
N GLU A 113 -6.44 6.26 7.92
CA GLU A 113 -7.43 5.46 8.62
C GLU A 113 -8.49 5.21 7.55
N VAL A 114 -8.46 4.03 6.91
CA VAL A 114 -9.70 3.43 6.46
C VAL A 114 -10.55 3.52 7.71
N GLU A 115 -11.49 4.46 7.74
CA GLU A 115 -12.49 4.53 8.78
C GLU A 115 -13.04 3.11 8.79
N GLU A 116 -12.60 2.31 9.76
CA GLU A 116 -12.83 0.86 9.73
C GLU A 116 -14.34 0.77 9.79
N ASP A 117 -14.96 0.48 8.64
CA ASP A 117 -16.39 0.41 8.54
C ASP A 117 -16.79 -0.60 9.62
N PRO A 118 -17.45 -0.16 10.69
CA PRO A 118 -17.63 -0.99 11.88
C PRO A 118 -18.43 -2.24 11.51
N MET A 119 -19.17 -2.20 10.41
CA MET A 119 -19.99 -3.28 9.88
C MET A 119 -19.26 -4.14 8.84
N HIS A 120 -17.95 -3.97 8.61
CA HIS A 120 -17.17 -4.70 7.60
C HIS A 120 -17.30 -6.22 7.76
N ASP A 121 -16.98 -6.74 8.94
CA ASP A 121 -17.04 -8.18 9.23
C ASP A 121 -18.45 -8.73 9.05
N ALA A 122 -19.46 -7.99 9.53
CA ALA A 122 -20.85 -8.39 9.39
C ALA A 122 -21.28 -8.49 7.92
N ARG A 123 -20.85 -7.55 7.07
CA ARG A 123 -21.09 -7.59 5.62
C ARG A 123 -20.31 -8.72 4.95
N ALA A 124 -19.12 -9.04 5.43
CA ALA A 124 -18.32 -10.16 4.93
C ALA A 124 -19.01 -11.51 5.21
N PHE A 125 -19.53 -11.71 6.42
CA PHE A 125 -20.33 -12.89 6.77
C PHE A 125 -21.62 -12.95 5.94
N TYR A 126 -22.32 -11.83 5.78
CA TYR A 126 -23.53 -11.76 4.96
C TYR A 126 -23.27 -12.18 3.51
N ALA A 127 -22.20 -11.67 2.90
CA ALA A 127 -21.81 -12.00 1.53
C ALA A 127 -21.44 -13.48 1.33
N GLN A 128 -20.97 -14.14 2.39
CA GLN A 128 -20.68 -15.58 2.40
C GLN A 128 -21.93 -16.44 2.65
N GLY A 129 -23.08 -15.83 2.93
CA GLY A 129 -24.30 -16.55 3.32
C GLY A 129 -24.28 -17.03 4.77
N GLU A 130 -23.30 -16.61 5.57
CA GLU A 130 -23.18 -16.96 6.98
C GLU A 130 -24.03 -15.99 7.83
N TYR A 131 -25.36 -16.15 7.72
CA TYR A 131 -26.31 -15.19 8.30
C TYR A 131 -26.25 -15.10 9.83
N ASP A 132 -26.06 -16.22 10.53
CA ASP A 132 -25.88 -16.21 11.99
C ASP A 132 -24.59 -15.48 12.41
N GLY A 133 -23.51 -15.67 11.65
CA GLY A 133 -22.25 -14.94 11.82
C GLY A 133 -22.41 -13.45 11.60
N ALA A 134 -23.15 -13.07 10.54
CA ALA A 134 -23.46 -11.67 10.23
C ALA A 134 -24.29 -11.02 11.35
N ILE A 135 -25.32 -11.69 11.87
CA ILE A 135 -26.13 -11.19 12.98
C ILE A 135 -25.28 -11.00 14.24
N ALA A 136 -24.40 -11.95 14.56
CA ALA A 136 -23.50 -11.84 15.72
C ALA A 136 -22.56 -10.63 15.58
N ALA A 137 -21.97 -10.42 14.40
CA ALA A 137 -21.12 -9.28 14.12
C ALA A 137 -21.89 -7.95 14.19
N TYR A 138 -23.09 -7.85 13.61
CA TYR A 138 -23.93 -6.66 13.75
C TYR A 138 -24.30 -6.35 15.20
N ARG A 139 -24.58 -7.37 16.03
CA ARG A 139 -24.82 -7.16 17.47
C ARG A 139 -23.59 -6.59 18.18
N ALA A 140 -22.39 -7.04 17.82
CA ALA A 140 -21.16 -6.46 18.36
C ALA A 140 -21.04 -4.97 18.00
N VAL A 141 -21.38 -4.58 16.76
CA VAL A 141 -21.42 -3.17 16.36
C VAL A 141 -22.48 -2.39 17.15
N ALA A 142 -23.68 -2.95 17.33
CA ALA A 142 -24.74 -2.29 18.11
C ALA A 142 -24.34 -2.04 19.58
N ILE A 143 -23.46 -2.88 20.13
CA ILE A 143 -22.90 -2.70 21.47
C ILE A 143 -21.80 -1.63 21.45
N ALA A 144 -20.91 -1.67 20.46
CA ALA A 144 -19.75 -0.77 20.36
C ALA A 144 -20.14 0.66 19.96
N GLN A 145 -21.18 0.81 19.13
CA GLN A 145 -21.73 2.08 18.65
C GLN A 145 -23.21 2.11 18.96
N PRO A 146 -23.58 2.41 20.21
CA PRO A 146 -24.96 2.29 20.63
C PRO A 146 -25.88 3.12 19.71
N GLU A 147 -25.58 4.39 19.47
CA GLU A 147 -26.40 5.33 18.70
C GLU A 147 -26.52 4.98 17.21
N ASN A 148 -25.78 3.99 16.71
CA ASN A 148 -25.89 3.53 15.35
C ASN A 148 -27.10 2.59 15.22
N ARG A 149 -28.16 3.07 14.55
CA ARG A 149 -29.35 2.25 14.27
C ARG A 149 -29.13 1.16 13.22
N LEU A 150 -28.14 1.33 12.33
CA LEU A 150 -27.99 0.50 11.13
C LEU A 150 -27.81 -1.00 11.44
N PRO A 151 -27.02 -1.43 12.44
CA PRO A 151 -26.88 -2.84 12.75
C PRO A 151 -28.21 -3.53 13.09
N TRP A 152 -29.11 -2.86 13.81
CA TRP A 152 -30.43 -3.39 14.13
C TRP A 152 -31.30 -3.59 12.89
N VAL A 153 -31.21 -2.65 11.95
CA VAL A 153 -31.95 -2.70 10.68
C VAL A 153 -31.43 -3.85 9.80
N GLU A 154 -30.11 -4.01 9.72
CA GLU A 154 -29.52 -5.12 8.94
C GLU A 154 -29.81 -6.49 9.57
N ILE A 155 -29.81 -6.62 10.91
CA ILE A 155 -30.22 -7.86 11.58
C ILE A 155 -31.68 -8.20 11.22
N ALA A 156 -32.59 -7.23 11.36
CA ALA A 156 -34.01 -7.44 11.06
C ALA A 156 -34.22 -7.85 9.60
N LYS A 157 -33.48 -7.22 8.67
CA LYS A 157 -33.50 -7.56 7.26
C LYS A 157 -33.00 -8.99 6.99
N ILE A 158 -31.89 -9.40 7.61
CA ILE A 158 -31.38 -10.79 7.50
C ILE A 158 -32.44 -11.78 7.99
N GLN A 159 -33.04 -11.52 9.15
CA GLN A 159 -34.06 -12.39 9.72
C GLN A 159 -35.27 -12.54 8.79
N GLN A 160 -35.75 -11.44 8.23
CA GLN A 160 -36.86 -11.45 7.27
C GLN A 160 -36.48 -12.13 5.94
N ASP A 161 -35.49 -11.57 5.23
CA ASP A 161 -35.24 -11.87 3.82
C ASP A 161 -34.43 -13.14 3.62
N ASN A 162 -33.51 -13.44 4.54
CA ASN A 162 -32.56 -14.53 4.38
C ASN A 162 -32.91 -15.76 5.23
N LEU A 163 -33.45 -15.55 6.43
CA LEU A 163 -33.88 -16.64 7.32
C LEU A 163 -35.36 -16.96 7.24
N GLY A 164 -36.17 -16.10 6.60
CA GLY A 164 -37.62 -16.31 6.48
C GLY A 164 -38.35 -16.22 7.82
N ASP A 165 -37.79 -15.52 8.80
CA ASP A 165 -38.32 -15.35 10.16
C ASP A 165 -38.72 -13.88 10.40
N PRO A 166 -39.90 -13.46 9.92
CA PRO A 166 -40.39 -12.11 10.14
C PRO A 166 -40.75 -11.82 11.59
N ASP A 167 -41.04 -12.82 12.42
CA ASP A 167 -41.31 -12.60 13.84
C ASP A 167 -40.03 -12.21 14.59
N ALA A 168 -38.90 -12.86 14.29
CA ALA A 168 -37.60 -12.45 14.82
C ALA A 168 -37.20 -11.04 14.35
N SER A 169 -37.51 -10.67 13.10
CA SER A 169 -37.30 -9.32 12.57
C SER A 169 -38.09 -8.26 13.35
N ILE A 170 -39.40 -8.50 13.58
CA ILE A 170 -40.26 -7.62 14.37
C ILE A 170 -39.73 -7.48 15.80
N GLU A 171 -39.36 -8.59 16.45
CA GLU A 171 -38.85 -8.57 17.82
C GLU A 171 -37.52 -7.82 17.93
N THR A 172 -36.64 -7.98 16.95
CA THR A 172 -35.37 -7.25 16.89
C THR A 172 -35.59 -5.74 16.80
N LEU A 173 -36.50 -5.28 15.94
CA LEU A 173 -36.79 -3.84 15.80
C LEU A 173 -37.48 -3.26 17.04
N ARG A 174 -38.38 -4.03 17.69
CA ARG A 174 -39.00 -3.63 18.96
C ARG A 174 -37.96 -3.53 20.08
N THR A 175 -37.13 -4.56 20.23
CA THR A 175 -36.02 -4.59 21.19
C THR A 175 -35.08 -3.42 20.95
N ALA A 176 -34.71 -3.15 19.70
CA ALA A 176 -33.86 -2.01 19.34
C ALA A 176 -34.51 -0.70 19.80
N MET A 177 -35.77 -0.47 19.44
CA MET A 177 -36.53 0.74 19.77
C MET A 177 -36.70 0.94 21.29
N GLU A 178 -36.84 -0.14 22.06
CA GLU A 178 -37.00 -0.11 23.52
C GLU A 178 -35.68 -0.10 24.29
N SER A 179 -34.57 -0.46 23.64
CA SER A 179 -33.25 -0.57 24.30
C SER A 179 -32.74 0.74 24.91
N ARG A 180 -33.29 1.89 24.47
CA ARG A 180 -32.82 3.23 24.83
C ARG A 180 -33.80 4.32 24.39
N ASP A 181 -33.47 5.56 24.73
CA ASP A 181 -34.06 6.74 24.10
C ASP A 181 -33.33 7.06 22.78
N TRP A 182 -34.03 6.86 21.66
CA TRP A 182 -33.52 7.15 20.33
C TRP A 182 -33.84 8.58 19.92
N ALA A 183 -33.02 9.15 19.03
CA ALA A 183 -33.40 10.38 18.36
C ALA A 183 -34.76 10.21 17.67
N VAL A 184 -35.58 11.26 17.70
CA VAL A 184 -36.96 11.25 17.18
C VAL A 184 -37.07 10.66 15.78
N ASN A 185 -36.15 11.02 14.88
CA ASN A 185 -36.12 10.46 13.52
C ASN A 185 -35.82 8.96 13.46
N ASP A 186 -34.97 8.45 14.35
CA ASP A 186 -34.61 7.03 14.38
C ASP A 186 -35.72 6.18 14.99
N LYS A 187 -36.39 6.70 16.02
CA LYS A 187 -37.60 6.07 16.58
C LYS A 187 -38.72 6.00 15.55
N ALA A 188 -38.99 7.11 14.85
CA ALA A 188 -39.95 7.15 13.76
C ALA A 188 -39.56 6.20 12.62
N PHE A 189 -38.27 6.07 12.31
CA PHE A 189 -37.75 5.12 11.33
C PHE A 189 -38.05 3.67 11.73
N PHE A 190 -37.77 3.26 12.97
CA PHE A 190 -38.07 1.90 13.45
C PHE A 190 -39.57 1.59 13.37
N MET A 191 -40.43 2.52 13.80
CA MET A 191 -41.88 2.35 13.72
C MET A 191 -42.37 2.24 12.28
N PHE A 192 -41.82 3.05 11.37
CA PHE A 192 -42.15 2.94 9.95
C PHE A 192 -41.73 1.58 9.37
N ARG A 193 -40.53 1.09 9.70
CA ARG A 193 -40.07 -0.25 9.27
C ARG A 193 -40.95 -1.37 9.84
N LEU A 194 -41.39 -1.25 11.08
CA LEU A 194 -42.37 -2.18 11.67
C LEU A 194 -43.70 -2.16 10.89
N SER A 195 -44.19 -0.98 10.50
CA SER A 195 -45.42 -0.88 9.72
C SER A 195 -45.32 -1.57 8.35
N GLU A 196 -44.16 -1.48 7.70
CA GLU A 196 -43.86 -2.18 6.44
C GLU A 196 -43.85 -3.70 6.64
N LEU A 197 -43.21 -4.21 7.71
CA LEU A 197 -43.22 -5.64 8.04
C LEU A 197 -44.63 -6.17 8.27
N PHE A 198 -45.44 -5.45 9.05
CA PHE A 198 -46.83 -5.85 9.28
C PHE A 198 -47.64 -5.82 7.99
N GLN A 199 -47.38 -4.86 7.11
CA GLN A 199 -48.13 -4.71 5.88
C GLN A 199 -47.74 -5.76 4.83
N GLU A 200 -46.45 -5.83 4.52
CA GLU A 200 -45.95 -6.55 3.35
C GLU A 200 -45.70 -8.02 3.64
N VAL A 201 -45.41 -8.36 4.91
CA VAL A 201 -45.03 -9.73 5.29
C VAL A 201 -46.11 -10.41 6.13
N LYS A 202 -46.75 -9.70 7.06
CA LYS A 202 -47.82 -10.26 7.89
C LYS A 202 -49.22 -10.07 7.32
N ASP A 203 -49.38 -9.24 6.30
CA ASP A 203 -50.68 -8.84 5.73
C ASP A 203 -51.66 -8.31 6.80
N ASP A 204 -51.12 -7.66 7.83
CA ASP A 204 -51.87 -7.13 8.98
C ASP A 204 -52.12 -5.64 8.82
N THR A 205 -53.05 -5.33 7.91
CA THR A 205 -53.45 -3.94 7.63
C THR A 205 -53.92 -3.19 8.89
N PRO A 206 -54.73 -3.75 9.81
CA PRO A 206 -55.10 -3.08 11.05
C PRO A 206 -53.89 -2.65 11.89
N GLN A 207 -52.91 -3.55 12.07
CA GLN A 207 -51.71 -3.23 12.84
C GLN A 207 -50.83 -2.20 12.12
N THR A 208 -50.71 -2.28 10.79
CA THR A 208 -50.03 -1.26 9.98
C THR A 208 -50.66 0.12 10.18
N VAL A 209 -51.99 0.24 10.05
CA VAL A 209 -52.70 1.51 10.24
C VAL A 209 -52.47 2.06 11.65
N SER A 210 -52.54 1.20 12.67
CA SER A 210 -52.28 1.61 14.06
C SER A 210 -50.87 2.19 14.25
N ILE A 211 -49.84 1.54 13.69
CA ILE A 211 -48.46 2.01 13.80
C ILE A 211 -48.27 3.33 13.05
N LEU A 212 -48.81 3.44 11.83
CA LEU A 212 -48.69 4.66 11.03
C LEU A 212 -49.38 5.86 11.70
N GLN A 213 -50.56 5.66 12.32
CA GLN A 213 -51.23 6.69 13.10
C GLN A 213 -50.36 7.17 14.27
N GLN A 214 -49.72 6.24 15.00
CA GLN A 214 -48.77 6.60 16.07
C GLN A 214 -47.56 7.37 15.54
N VAL A 215 -47.03 7.05 14.35
CA VAL A 215 -45.93 7.81 13.75
C VAL A 215 -46.34 9.26 13.48
N VAL A 216 -47.56 9.49 12.98
CA VAL A 216 -48.09 10.83 12.72
C VAL A 216 -48.32 11.60 14.04
N GLU A 217 -48.87 10.94 15.06
CA GLU A 217 -49.18 11.57 16.35
C GLU A 217 -47.93 11.89 17.16
N LEU A 218 -46.99 10.94 17.26
CA LEU A 218 -45.82 11.06 18.14
C LEU A 218 -44.67 11.84 17.49
N PHE A 219 -44.58 11.84 16.16
CA PHE A 219 -43.44 12.42 15.43
C PHE A 219 -43.87 13.33 14.27
N PRO A 220 -44.78 14.30 14.51
CA PRO A 220 -45.45 15.07 13.45
C PRO A 220 -44.49 15.82 12.52
N GLU A 221 -43.33 16.26 13.04
CA GLU A 221 -42.33 17.05 12.30
C GLU A 221 -41.32 16.20 11.51
N THR A 222 -41.46 14.88 11.49
CA THR A 222 -40.51 14.00 10.77
C THR A 222 -40.96 13.74 9.34
N ARG A 223 -39.99 13.48 8.44
CA ARG A 223 -40.30 12.96 7.09
C ARG A 223 -41.12 11.65 7.14
N HIS A 224 -40.92 10.86 8.20
CA HIS A 224 -41.61 9.59 8.40
C HIS A 224 -43.09 9.80 8.71
N SER A 225 -43.47 10.88 9.41
CA SER A 225 -44.87 11.30 9.58
C SER A 225 -45.52 11.69 8.25
N ALA A 226 -44.83 12.44 7.39
CA ALA A 226 -45.34 12.77 6.05
C ALA A 226 -45.57 11.50 5.20
N ASN A 227 -44.61 10.56 5.23
CA ASN A 227 -44.74 9.27 4.55
C ASN A 227 -45.88 8.42 5.14
N ALA A 228 -46.02 8.40 6.46
CA ALA A 228 -47.09 7.68 7.15
C ALA A 228 -48.46 8.25 6.80
N THR A 229 -48.59 9.58 6.76
CA THR A 229 -49.82 10.27 6.32
C THR A 229 -50.18 9.90 4.88
N HIS A 230 -49.20 9.89 3.98
CA HIS A 230 -49.42 9.46 2.60
C HIS A 230 -49.91 8.01 2.54
N ARG A 231 -49.24 7.10 3.26
CA ARG A 231 -49.59 5.69 3.27
C ARG A 231 -50.97 5.42 3.89
N LEU A 232 -51.34 6.14 4.95
CA LEU A 232 -52.68 6.06 5.54
C LEU A 232 -53.79 6.44 4.55
N ARG A 233 -53.57 7.46 3.71
CA ARG A 233 -54.52 7.82 2.63
C ARG A 233 -54.64 6.73 1.58
N GLU A 234 -53.51 6.14 1.16
CA GLU A 234 -53.53 5.01 0.22
C GLU A 234 -54.31 3.80 0.77
N LEU A 235 -54.27 3.62 2.10
CA LEU A 235 -55.03 2.59 2.80
C LEU A 235 -56.48 2.98 3.11
N GLY A 236 -56.91 4.20 2.77
CA GLY A 236 -58.25 4.70 3.05
C GLY A 236 -58.56 4.89 4.54
N ALA A 237 -57.51 5.05 5.37
CA ALA A 237 -57.62 5.16 6.82
C ALA A 237 -57.81 6.61 7.32
N ILE A 238 -57.54 7.61 6.47
CA ILE A 238 -57.77 9.05 6.68
C ILE A 238 -58.14 9.76 5.38
#